data_AF-A0AAV5SSC5-F1
#
_entry.id   AF-A0AAV5SSC5-F1
#
_cell.length_a   1.000
_cell.length_b   1.000
_cell.length_c   1.000
_cell.angle_alpha   90.00
_cell.angle_beta   90.00
_cell.angle_gamma   90.00
#
_symmetry.space_group_name_H-M   'P 1'
#
loop_
_entity.id
_entity.type
_entity.pdbx_description
1 polymer ?
#
loop_
_entity_poly.entity_id
_entity_poly.type
_entity_poly.pdbx_seq_one_letter_code
_entity_poly.pdbx_strand_id
1 'polypeptide(L)'
;RSVWSSSLGYGGGGYIAVSSFRGGGYSHGPNSQTQTITSSIIHASLFNNSQSSYYETSGKKIRVTQPESPVTIKDDLIYFWGQTYLPDPKLTGCVQFITSNVQYNVSFCNINELTRCSRQIANASDLSSYSFYVPKFHTPLTSFAWLCPKTHVCCEWECCEPTRHEESNWFFYFFIGLLFVVGIATVMILSENPFKAHTQYVNANKRKPVATTDL
;
A
#
# COMPACT_ATOMS: atom_id res chain seq x y z
N ARG A 1 -6.88 -9.87 -3.31
CA ARG A 1 -8.31 -10.19 -3.07
C ARG A 1 -9.03 -8.86 -3.20
N SER A 2 -9.60 -8.59 -4.38
CA SER A 2 -10.46 -7.43 -4.57
C SER A 2 -11.65 -7.56 -3.61
N VAL A 3 -11.76 -6.62 -2.67
CA VAL A 3 -13.00 -6.49 -1.92
C VAL A 3 -13.99 -5.87 -2.89
N TRP A 4 -14.84 -6.72 -3.48
CA TRP A 4 -16.02 -6.23 -4.16
C TRP A 4 -16.82 -5.43 -3.14
N SER A 5 -16.88 -4.11 -3.32
CA SER A 5 -17.91 -3.31 -2.66
C SER A 5 -19.24 -3.81 -3.21
N SER A 6 -19.98 -4.56 -2.41
CA SER A 6 -21.38 -4.80 -2.67
C SER A 6 -22.06 -3.43 -2.60
N SER A 7 -22.30 -2.85 -3.78
CA SER A 7 -23.26 -1.78 -3.96
C SER A 7 -24.64 -2.37 -3.63
N LEU A 8 -24.98 -2.35 -2.34
CA LEU A 8 -26.33 -2.56 -1.86
C LEU A 8 -27.15 -1.34 -2.30
N GLY A 9 -27.70 -1.44 -3.50
CA GLY A 9 -28.75 -0.55 -3.96
C GLY A 9 -29.97 -0.73 -3.07
N TYR A 10 -30.31 0.30 -2.30
CA TYR A 10 -31.63 0.47 -1.74
C TYR A 10 -32.03 1.94 -1.90
N GLY A 11 -33.10 2.17 -2.65
CA GLY A 11 -33.73 3.47 -2.78
C GLY A 11 -34.26 3.93 -1.42
N GLY A 12 -33.94 5.17 -1.04
CA GLY A 12 -34.39 5.81 0.19
C GLY A 12 -33.24 6.05 1.17
N GLY A 13 -32.62 7.24 1.11
CA GLY A 13 -31.63 7.70 2.08
C GLY A 13 -30.31 6.91 2.05
N GLY A 14 -29.50 7.13 1.02
CA GLY A 14 -28.22 6.42 0.85
C GLY A 14 -27.21 6.79 1.94
N TYR A 15 -26.97 5.86 2.85
CA TYR A 15 -25.78 5.86 3.70
C TYR A 15 -24.69 5.09 2.94
N ILE A 16 -23.63 5.76 2.49
CA ILE A 16 -22.41 5.03 2.16
C ILE A 16 -21.74 4.71 3.49
N ALA A 17 -21.87 3.45 3.91
CA ALA A 17 -20.86 2.87 4.78
C ALA A 17 -19.54 3.00 4.03
N VAL A 18 -18.61 3.82 4.52
CA VAL A 18 -17.27 3.95 3.97
C VAL A 18 -16.51 2.66 4.31
N SER A 19 -16.95 1.53 3.75
CA SER A 19 -16.25 0.25 3.76
C SER A 19 -15.41 0.09 2.49
N SER A 20 -15.63 0.94 1.48
CA SER A 20 -14.77 1.05 0.31
C SER A 20 -13.79 2.19 0.51
N PHE A 21 -12.80 2.00 1.38
CA PHE A 21 -11.58 2.77 1.25
C PHE A 21 -11.00 2.43 -0.13
N ARG A 22 -11.15 3.32 -1.11
CA ARG A 22 -10.38 3.23 -2.35
C ARG A 22 -8.93 3.49 -1.98
N GLY A 23 -8.22 2.44 -1.60
CA GLY A 23 -6.78 2.51 -1.55
C GLY A 23 -6.28 2.62 -2.98
N GLY A 24 -5.64 3.73 -3.35
CA GLY A 24 -5.03 3.92 -4.67
C GLY A 24 -3.79 3.04 -4.92
N GLY A 25 -3.57 2.01 -4.11
CA GLY A 25 -2.35 1.21 -4.10
C GLY A 25 -2.36 0.04 -5.09
N TYR A 26 -1.49 0.14 -6.10
CA TYR A 26 -0.84 -0.98 -6.79
C TYR A 26 -1.71 -2.01 -7.52
N SER A 27 -2.25 -1.62 -8.68
CA SER A 27 -2.29 -2.56 -9.80
C SER A 27 -0.97 -2.45 -10.55
N HIS A 28 -0.11 -3.45 -10.43
CA HIS A 28 1.14 -3.60 -11.20
C HIS A 28 0.89 -3.92 -12.69
N GLY A 29 -0.25 -3.46 -13.24
CA GLY A 29 -0.47 -3.47 -14.67
C GLY A 29 0.29 -2.32 -15.33
N PRO A 30 1.07 -2.55 -16.40
CA PRO A 30 1.79 -1.48 -17.13
C PRO A 30 0.89 -0.35 -17.68
N ASN A 31 -0.43 -0.51 -17.60
CA ASN A 31 -1.44 0.46 -18.04
C ASN A 31 -2.34 0.98 -16.91
N SER A 32 -2.11 0.59 -15.65
CA SER A 32 -2.90 1.14 -14.54
C SER A 32 -2.29 2.46 -14.10
N GLN A 33 -2.81 3.56 -14.64
CA GLN A 33 -2.62 4.90 -14.07
C GLN A 33 -3.26 4.92 -12.67
N THR A 34 -2.58 4.35 -11.67
CA THR A 34 -2.96 4.45 -10.27
C THR A 34 -2.88 5.92 -9.91
N GLN A 35 -4.04 6.59 -9.91
CA GLN A 35 -4.15 8.01 -9.64
C GLN A 35 -3.89 8.27 -8.15
N THR A 36 -2.63 8.50 -7.81
CA THR A 36 -2.23 9.04 -6.50
C THR A 36 -2.93 10.38 -6.27
N ILE A 37 -3.36 10.63 -5.03
CA ILE A 37 -3.89 11.94 -4.65
C ILE A 37 -2.75 12.96 -4.71
N THR A 38 -2.78 13.83 -5.71
CA THR A 38 -1.83 14.93 -5.87
C THR A 38 -2.26 16.14 -5.06
N SER A 39 -1.31 17.04 -4.77
CA SER A 39 -1.60 18.34 -4.16
C SER A 39 -2.65 19.14 -4.93
N SER A 40 -2.66 19.02 -6.26
CA SER A 40 -3.56 19.75 -7.14
C SER A 40 -5.00 19.26 -7.01
N ILE A 41 -5.20 17.96 -6.78
CA ILE A 41 -6.52 17.37 -6.50
C ILE A 41 -7.04 17.87 -5.14
N ILE A 42 -6.17 17.92 -4.12
CA ILE A 42 -6.51 18.47 -2.79
C ILE A 42 -6.91 19.94 -2.94
N HIS A 43 -6.08 20.75 -3.61
CA HIS A 43 -6.35 22.16 -3.86
C HIS A 43 -7.68 22.36 -4.62
N ALA A 44 -7.90 21.62 -5.71
CA ALA A 44 -9.15 21.71 -6.47
C ALA A 44 -10.37 21.31 -5.63
N SER A 45 -10.28 20.26 -4.82
CA SER A 45 -11.39 19.79 -3.97
C SER A 45 -11.75 20.81 -2.88
N LEU A 46 -10.77 21.57 -2.40
CA LEU A 46 -10.99 22.64 -1.44
C LEU A 46 -11.54 23.89 -2.12
N PHE A 47 -10.92 24.37 -3.20
CA PHE A 47 -11.14 25.72 -3.72
C PHE A 47 -12.02 25.83 -4.97
N ASN A 48 -12.12 24.78 -5.80
CA ASN A 48 -12.92 24.87 -7.03
C ASN A 48 -14.41 24.68 -6.79
N ASN A 49 -14.80 24.09 -5.65
CA ASN A 49 -16.20 23.96 -5.29
C ASN A 49 -16.70 25.27 -4.66
N SER A 50 -17.25 26.14 -5.50
CA SER A 50 -17.78 27.48 -5.14
C SER A 50 -18.87 27.50 -4.06
N GLN A 51 -19.38 26.35 -3.61
CA GLN A 51 -20.37 26.24 -2.54
C GLN A 51 -19.77 26.20 -1.12
N SER A 52 -18.46 26.42 -0.97
CA SER A 52 -17.80 26.31 0.33
C SER A 52 -18.12 27.50 1.26
N SER A 53 -19.30 27.55 1.86
CA SER A 53 -19.62 28.48 2.97
C SER A 53 -18.78 28.26 4.24
N TYR A 54 -17.83 27.31 4.19
CA TYR A 54 -17.09 26.77 5.32
C TYR A 54 -15.72 27.40 5.50
N TYR A 55 -15.28 28.19 4.52
CA TYR A 55 -14.11 29.01 4.71
C TYR A 55 -14.23 30.40 4.12
N GLU A 56 -13.64 31.35 4.84
CA GLU A 56 -13.52 32.75 4.42
C GLU A 56 -12.06 33.01 4.05
N THR A 57 -11.84 33.51 2.84
CA THR A 57 -10.50 33.77 2.33
C THR A 57 -10.12 35.23 2.55
N SER A 58 -9.09 35.48 3.37
CA SER A 58 -8.45 36.80 3.46
C SER A 58 -7.02 36.67 2.90
N GLY A 59 -6.91 36.80 1.58
CA GLY A 59 -5.68 36.48 0.85
C GLY A 59 -5.30 35.02 1.01
N LYS A 60 -4.11 34.75 1.55
CA LYS A 60 -3.58 33.40 1.81
C LYS A 60 -4.00 32.82 3.17
N LYS A 61 -4.78 33.56 3.95
CA LYS A 61 -5.32 33.09 5.23
C LYS A 61 -6.72 32.54 5.02
N ILE A 62 -6.89 31.25 5.32
CA ILE A 62 -8.14 30.52 5.17
C ILE A 62 -8.73 30.28 6.55
N ARG A 63 -9.87 30.90 6.82
CA ARG A 63 -10.62 30.73 8.08
C ARG A 63 -11.51 29.50 7.94
N VAL A 64 -11.31 28.45 8.74
CA VAL A 64 -12.18 27.26 8.74
C VAL A 64 -13.26 27.41 9.81
N THR A 65 -14.51 27.57 9.42
CA THR A 65 -15.62 27.89 10.35
C THR A 65 -16.18 26.65 11.07
N GLN A 66 -16.06 25.47 10.46
CA GLN A 66 -16.55 24.19 11.00
C GLN A 66 -15.46 23.11 10.92
N PRO A 67 -14.40 23.21 11.74
CA PRO A 67 -13.30 22.24 11.71
C PRO A 67 -13.71 20.82 12.15
N GLU A 68 -14.83 20.67 12.85
CA GLU A 68 -15.44 19.39 13.24
C GLU A 68 -16.08 18.65 12.06
N SER A 69 -16.40 19.35 10.96
CA SER A 69 -16.92 18.75 9.74
C SER A 69 -15.75 18.37 8.82
N PRO A 70 -15.65 17.10 8.39
CA PRO A 70 -14.58 16.69 7.49
C PRO A 70 -14.77 17.28 6.09
N VAL A 71 -13.75 17.17 5.25
CA VAL A 71 -13.78 17.52 3.83
C VAL A 71 -13.66 16.25 2.98
N THR A 72 -14.40 16.20 1.87
CA THR A 72 -14.25 15.16 0.86
C THR A 72 -13.25 15.61 -0.19
N ILE A 73 -12.23 14.81 -0.46
CA ILE A 73 -11.26 15.03 -1.53
C ILE A 73 -11.43 13.89 -2.53
N LYS A 74 -11.51 14.22 -3.83
CA LYS A 74 -11.66 13.23 -4.90
C LYS A 74 -12.83 12.26 -4.66
N ASP A 75 -14.05 12.79 -4.66
CA ASP A 75 -15.35 12.11 -4.60
C ASP A 75 -15.65 11.23 -3.36
N ASP A 76 -14.67 10.59 -2.72
CA ASP A 76 -14.92 9.64 -1.62
C ASP A 76 -13.89 9.64 -0.48
N LEU A 77 -12.74 10.31 -0.61
CA LEU A 77 -11.74 10.32 0.46
C LEU A 77 -12.05 11.41 1.49
N ILE A 78 -12.19 11.00 2.74
CA ILE A 78 -12.61 11.89 3.83
C ILE A 78 -11.41 12.29 4.68
N TYR A 79 -11.17 13.60 4.76
CA TYR A 79 -10.10 14.18 5.58
C TYR A 79 -10.68 15.07 6.66
N PHE A 80 -10.01 15.05 7.80
CA PHE A 80 -10.30 15.87 8.96
C PHE A 80 -9.21 16.93 9.09
N TRP A 81 -9.56 18.06 9.69
CA TRP A 81 -8.67 19.20 9.93
C TRP A 81 -7.66 18.95 11.06
N GLY A 82 -6.99 17.80 11.04
CA GLY A 82 -6.03 17.35 12.04
C GLY A 82 -6.56 16.19 12.89
N GLN A 83 -5.66 15.58 13.67
CA GLN A 83 -5.98 14.37 14.44
C GLN A 83 -7.00 14.60 15.56
N THR A 84 -7.10 15.81 16.09
CA THR A 84 -8.04 16.18 17.17
C THR A 84 -9.49 16.13 16.72
N TYR A 85 -9.76 16.23 15.42
CA TYR A 85 -11.11 16.19 14.85
C TYR A 85 -11.48 14.79 14.33
N LEU A 86 -10.59 13.80 14.44
CA LEU A 86 -10.93 12.42 14.17
C LEU A 86 -11.91 11.89 15.23
N PRO A 87 -12.82 10.96 14.88
CA PRO A 87 -13.66 10.26 15.85
C PRO A 87 -12.85 9.66 17.02
N ASP A 88 -13.40 9.63 18.23
CA ASP A 88 -12.74 9.00 19.39
C ASP A 88 -12.58 7.48 19.16
N PRO A 89 -11.39 6.90 19.33
CA PRO A 89 -11.18 5.46 19.10
C PRO A 89 -11.94 4.55 20.08
N LYS A 90 -12.43 5.08 21.20
CA LYS A 90 -13.18 4.37 22.23
C LYS A 90 -14.69 4.32 21.96
N LEU A 91 -15.18 5.07 20.97
CA LEU A 91 -16.60 5.05 20.63
C LEU A 91 -17.01 3.67 20.13
N THR A 92 -18.01 3.10 20.79
CA THR A 92 -18.70 1.89 20.34
C THR A 92 -19.82 2.29 19.38
N GLY A 93 -19.87 1.67 18.21
CA GLY A 93 -20.86 1.98 17.16
C GLY A 93 -20.31 2.84 16.03
N CYS A 94 -21.20 3.50 15.30
CA CYS A 94 -20.88 4.31 14.13
C CYS A 94 -21.06 5.80 14.44
N VAL A 95 -20.14 6.62 13.96
CA VAL A 95 -20.24 8.09 14.02
C VAL A 95 -20.54 8.61 12.62
N GLN A 96 -21.50 9.52 12.51
CA GLN A 96 -21.90 10.13 11.24
C GLN A 96 -21.41 11.57 11.17
N PHE A 97 -20.97 11.99 9.99
CA PHE A 97 -20.57 13.35 9.68
C PHE A 97 -21.20 13.79 8.38
N ILE A 98 -21.51 15.08 8.28
CA ILE A 98 -21.79 15.73 7.02
C ILE A 98 -20.51 16.45 6.59
N THR A 99 -20.02 16.16 5.39
CA THR A 99 -18.78 16.75 4.87
C THR A 99 -19.03 18.19 4.47
N SER A 100 -18.13 19.10 4.84
CA SER A 100 -18.28 20.53 4.64
C SER A 100 -18.41 20.91 3.15
N ASN A 101 -17.55 20.40 2.27
CA ASN A 101 -17.52 20.88 0.88
C ASN A 101 -18.57 20.27 -0.06
N VAL A 102 -19.01 19.02 0.14
CA VAL A 102 -19.97 18.34 -0.77
C VAL A 102 -21.34 18.09 -0.09
N GLN A 103 -21.48 18.41 1.20
CA GLN A 103 -22.69 18.10 2.00
C GLN A 103 -23.08 16.61 1.98
N TYR A 104 -22.07 15.75 1.90
CA TYR A 104 -22.22 14.31 1.82
C TYR A 104 -22.24 13.68 3.23
N ASN A 105 -23.15 12.73 3.49
CA ASN A 105 -23.21 12.03 4.77
C ASN A 105 -22.28 10.81 4.76
N VAL A 106 -21.34 10.77 5.70
CA VAL A 106 -20.35 9.71 5.85
C VAL A 106 -20.43 9.09 7.24
N SER A 107 -20.36 7.77 7.32
CA SER A 107 -20.37 7.05 8.58
C SER A 107 -19.10 6.23 8.78
N PHE A 108 -18.48 6.38 9.95
CA PHE A 108 -17.33 5.58 10.39
C PHE A 108 -17.75 4.63 11.50
N CYS A 109 -17.67 3.33 11.23
CA CYS A 109 -17.95 2.26 12.19
C CYS A 109 -16.65 1.56 12.58
N ASN A 110 -16.62 0.88 13.72
CA ASN A 110 -15.47 0.09 14.20
C ASN A 110 -14.17 0.91 14.15
N ILE A 111 -14.17 2.11 14.73
CA ILE A 111 -13.03 3.05 14.67
C ILE A 111 -11.75 2.42 15.27
N ASN A 112 -11.91 1.46 16.19
CA ASN A 112 -10.83 0.65 16.75
C ASN A 112 -10.14 -0.26 15.71
N GLU A 113 -10.76 -0.55 14.57
CA GLU A 113 -10.19 -1.30 13.44
C GLU A 113 -9.57 -0.40 12.36
N LEU A 114 -9.54 0.91 12.60
CA LEU A 114 -8.97 1.90 11.71
C LEU A 114 -7.65 2.44 12.27
N THR A 115 -6.64 2.53 11.40
CA THR A 115 -5.37 3.21 11.63
C THR A 115 -5.55 4.70 11.34
N ARG A 116 -5.02 5.55 12.23
CA ARG A 116 -5.04 7.01 12.05
C ARG A 116 -3.83 7.44 11.24
N CYS A 117 -4.08 8.14 10.14
CA CYS A 117 -3.06 8.71 9.29
C CYS A 117 -3.13 10.23 9.35
N SER A 118 -1.99 10.90 9.20
CA SER A 118 -1.93 12.36 9.20
C SER A 118 -0.72 12.86 8.43
N ARG A 119 -0.88 14.02 7.79
CA ARG A 119 0.19 14.69 7.07
C ARG A 119 0.05 16.20 7.17
N GLN A 120 1.19 16.89 7.21
CA GLN A 120 1.21 18.35 7.25
C GLN A 120 0.65 18.93 5.95
N ILE A 121 -0.21 19.94 6.06
CA ILE A 121 -0.81 20.63 4.90
C ILE A 121 0.27 21.28 4.04
N ALA A 122 1.35 21.77 4.67
CA ALA A 122 2.50 22.35 3.99
C ALA A 122 3.21 21.38 3.02
N ASN A 123 3.04 20.07 3.19
CA ASN A 123 3.62 19.07 2.29
C ASN A 123 2.85 18.96 0.96
N ALA A 124 1.65 19.55 0.85
CA ALA A 124 0.97 19.70 -0.42
C ALA A 124 1.45 21.01 -1.05
N SER A 125 2.27 20.92 -2.11
CA SER A 125 2.92 22.08 -2.73
C SER A 125 1.96 23.21 -3.07
N ASP A 126 0.78 22.87 -3.60
CA ASP A 126 -0.25 23.84 -4.01
C ASP A 126 -0.94 24.51 -2.82
N LEU A 127 -0.84 23.93 -1.62
CA LEU A 127 -1.37 24.49 -0.38
C LEU A 127 -0.30 25.17 0.49
N SER A 128 0.99 25.01 0.16
CA SER A 128 2.12 25.47 0.98
C SER A 128 2.11 26.97 1.29
N SER A 129 1.48 27.78 0.42
CA SER A 129 1.39 29.21 0.62
C SER A 129 0.20 29.66 1.47
N TYR A 130 -0.73 28.75 1.79
CA TYR A 130 -1.94 29.03 2.55
C TYR A 130 -1.76 28.70 4.04
N SER A 131 -2.41 29.47 4.90
CA SER A 131 -2.49 29.19 6.34
C SER A 131 -3.94 29.00 6.76
N PHE A 132 -4.24 27.86 7.35
CA PHE A 132 -5.58 27.49 7.81
C PHE A 132 -5.69 27.71 9.31
N TYR A 133 -6.80 28.29 9.78
CA TYR A 133 -7.01 28.51 11.22
C TYR A 133 -8.47 28.45 11.62
N VAL A 134 -8.71 28.08 12.88
CA VAL A 134 -10.04 28.12 13.49
C VAL A 134 -10.26 29.51 14.10
N PRO A 135 -11.32 30.24 13.71
CA PRO A 135 -11.52 31.63 14.11
C PRO A 135 -11.76 31.80 15.61
N LYS A 136 -12.47 30.86 16.25
CA LYS A 136 -12.85 30.96 17.66
C LYS A 136 -11.65 30.96 18.61
N PHE A 137 -10.59 30.25 18.25
CA PHE A 137 -9.43 30.01 19.10
C PHE A 137 -8.11 30.50 18.50
N HIS A 138 -8.15 31.05 17.27
CA HIS A 138 -6.97 31.37 16.47
C HIS A 138 -5.98 30.20 16.35
N THR A 139 -6.46 28.95 16.48
CA THR A 139 -5.61 27.76 16.43
C THR A 139 -5.27 27.44 14.99
N PRO A 140 -3.98 27.34 14.63
CA PRO A 140 -3.58 26.97 13.28
C PRO A 140 -3.92 25.49 13.03
N LEU A 141 -4.46 25.23 11.84
CA LEU A 141 -4.69 23.88 11.34
C LEU A 141 -3.50 23.54 10.43
N THR A 142 -2.61 22.68 10.91
CA THR A 142 -1.31 22.42 10.27
C THR A 142 -1.26 21.08 9.54
N SER A 143 -2.23 20.19 9.78
CA SER A 143 -2.28 18.86 9.18
C SER A 143 -3.68 18.46 8.74
N PHE A 144 -3.73 17.63 7.70
CA PHE A 144 -4.87 16.79 7.43
C PHE A 144 -4.70 15.46 8.17
N ALA A 145 -5.82 14.84 8.54
CA ALA A 145 -5.85 13.51 9.10
C ALA A 145 -6.95 12.68 8.44
N TRP A 146 -6.75 11.38 8.31
CA TRP A 146 -7.72 10.45 7.74
C TRP A 146 -7.62 9.10 8.44
N LEU A 147 -8.59 8.24 8.18
CA LEU A 147 -8.64 6.89 8.70
C LEU A 147 -8.35 5.89 7.58
N CYS A 148 -7.56 4.87 7.86
CA CYS A 148 -7.32 3.74 6.98
C CYS A 148 -7.72 2.45 7.67
N PRO A 149 -8.15 1.41 6.95
CA PRO A 149 -8.28 0.08 7.55
C PRO A 149 -6.96 -0.37 8.17
N LYS A 150 -7.00 -1.13 9.28
CA LYS A 150 -5.80 -1.73 9.87
C LYS A 150 -5.00 -2.63 8.91
N THR A 151 -5.65 -3.16 7.87
CA THR A 151 -5.01 -3.95 6.82
C THR A 151 -4.22 -3.11 5.82
N HIS A 152 -4.32 -1.78 5.88
CA HIS A 152 -3.68 -0.81 5.01
C HIS A 152 -2.62 0.01 5.78
N VAL A 153 -1.70 0.61 5.04
CA VAL A 153 -0.67 1.52 5.56
C VAL A 153 -0.97 2.97 5.17
N CYS A 154 -0.51 3.91 5.99
CA CYS A 154 -0.59 5.33 5.68
C CYS A 154 0.40 5.68 4.57
N CYS A 155 -0.13 6.04 3.40
CA CYS A 155 0.64 6.52 2.27
C CYS A 155 0.66 8.05 2.22
N GLU A 156 1.15 8.62 1.12
CA GLU A 156 1.37 10.06 1.01
C GLU A 156 0.12 10.87 1.38
N TRP A 157 -0.97 10.62 0.70
CA TRP A 157 -2.25 11.29 0.93
C TRP A 157 -3.40 10.30 0.98
N GLU A 158 -3.15 9.01 1.10
CA GLU A 158 -4.19 7.99 0.99
C GLU A 158 -3.85 6.74 1.80
N CYS A 159 -4.72 5.75 1.75
CA CYS A 159 -4.45 4.41 2.27
C CYS A 159 -3.84 3.57 1.16
N CYS A 160 -2.69 2.94 1.40
CA CYS A 160 -2.15 1.96 0.47
C CYS A 160 -2.37 0.56 1.02
N GLU A 161 -2.60 -0.40 0.12
CA GLU A 161 -2.33 -1.78 0.46
C GLU A 161 -0.87 -1.85 0.90
N PRO A 162 -0.53 -2.48 2.05
CA PRO A 162 0.86 -2.76 2.35
C PRO A 162 1.38 -3.46 1.11
N THR A 163 2.48 -2.98 0.54
CA THR A 163 3.19 -3.77 -0.45
C THR A 163 3.31 -5.14 0.20
N ARG A 164 2.59 -6.13 -0.35
CA ARG A 164 3.05 -7.49 -0.22
C ARG A 164 4.44 -7.32 -0.77
N HIS A 165 5.44 -7.28 0.11
CA HIS A 165 6.74 -7.73 -0.30
C HIS A 165 6.37 -9.06 -0.93
N GLU A 166 6.30 -9.09 -2.28
CA GLU A 166 6.51 -10.33 -3.00
C GLU A 166 7.78 -10.79 -2.32
N GLU A 167 7.63 -11.73 -1.39
CA GLU A 167 8.74 -12.24 -0.61
C GLU A 167 9.72 -12.63 -1.67
N SER A 168 10.75 -11.79 -1.80
CA SER A 168 11.35 -11.60 -3.10
C SER A 168 11.78 -12.99 -3.54
N ASN A 169 11.18 -13.46 -4.64
CA ASN A 169 11.40 -14.82 -5.11
C ASN A 169 12.90 -15.04 -5.41
N TRP A 170 13.74 -14.02 -5.26
CA TRP A 170 15.20 -14.12 -5.17
C TRP A 170 15.67 -15.29 -4.31
N PHE A 171 15.05 -15.58 -3.15
CA PHE A 171 15.45 -16.77 -2.36
C PHE A 171 15.17 -18.05 -3.15
N PHE A 172 14.00 -18.18 -3.76
CA PHE A 172 13.64 -19.33 -4.59
C PHE A 172 14.54 -19.45 -5.84
N TYR A 173 14.81 -18.34 -6.53
CA TYR A 173 15.73 -18.31 -7.67
C TYR A 173 17.18 -18.61 -7.28
N PHE A 174 17.61 -18.16 -6.10
CA PHE A 174 18.92 -18.48 -5.54
C PHE A 174 19.05 -19.99 -5.30
N PHE A 175 18.03 -20.63 -4.70
CA PHE A 175 18.02 -22.08 -4.51
C PHE A 175 18.00 -22.85 -5.83
N ILE A 176 17.21 -22.43 -6.82
CA ILE A 176 17.22 -23.04 -8.15
C ILE A 176 18.61 -22.93 -8.79
N GLY A 177 19.23 -21.75 -8.73
CA GLY A 177 20.58 -21.53 -9.23
C GLY A 177 21.62 -22.42 -8.54
N LEU A 178 21.57 -22.52 -7.21
CA LEU A 178 22.44 -23.39 -6.41
C LEU A 178 22.31 -24.87 -6.83
N LEU A 179 21.08 -25.36 -6.97
CA LEU A 179 20.81 -26.74 -7.40
C LEU A 179 21.36 -27.01 -8.80
N PHE A 180 21.28 -26.03 -9.70
CA PHE A 180 21.82 -26.15 -11.06
C PHE A 180 23.36 -26.27 -11.05
N VAL A 181 24.04 -25.46 -10.23
CA VAL A 181 25.50 -25.51 -10.07
C VAL A 181 25.95 -26.84 -9.46
N VAL A 182 25.26 -27.31 -8.41
CA VAL A 182 25.55 -28.61 -7.79
C VAL A 182 25.30 -29.75 -8.78
N GLY A 183 24.23 -29.69 -9.56
CA GLY A 183 23.92 -30.66 -10.60
C GLY A 183 25.03 -30.75 -11.65
N ILE A 184 25.49 -29.62 -12.17
CA ILE A 184 26.60 -29.56 -13.13
C ILE A 184 27.90 -30.13 -12.53
N ALA A 185 28.25 -29.71 -11.31
CA ALA A 185 29.44 -30.21 -10.63
C ALA A 185 29.40 -31.73 -10.43
N THR A 186 28.24 -32.27 -10.06
CA THR A 186 28.04 -33.72 -9.88
C THR A 186 28.20 -34.46 -11.20
N VAL A 187 27.64 -33.95 -12.29
CA VAL A 187 27.81 -34.55 -13.64
C VAL A 187 29.27 -34.52 -14.07
N MET A 188 29.99 -33.42 -13.85
CA MET A 188 31.42 -33.34 -14.17
C MET A 188 32.24 -34.36 -13.37
N ILE A 189 32.04 -34.45 -12.05
CA ILE A 189 32.73 -35.43 -11.19
C ILE A 189 32.44 -36.87 -11.62
N LEU A 190 31.19 -37.18 -11.98
CA LEU A 190 30.81 -38.50 -12.47
C LEU A 190 31.40 -38.81 -13.85
N SER A 191 31.55 -37.80 -14.72
CA SER A 191 32.12 -37.96 -16.06
C SER A 191 33.64 -38.19 -16.08
N GLU A 192 34.38 -37.75 -15.05
CA GLU A 192 35.83 -37.99 -14.94
C GLU A 192 36.18 -39.38 -14.39
N ASN A 193 35.25 -40.04 -13.70
CA ASN A 193 35.48 -41.33 -13.06
C ASN A 193 35.20 -42.63 -13.87
N PRO A 194 34.62 -42.65 -15.09
CA PRO A 194 34.29 -43.92 -15.73
C PRO A 194 35.53 -44.64 -16.30
N PHE A 195 36.66 -43.96 -16.47
CA PHE A 195 37.81 -44.52 -17.20
C PHE A 195 38.79 -45.34 -16.35
N LYS A 196 38.76 -45.22 -15.01
CA LYS A 196 39.68 -45.96 -14.13
C LYS A 196 39.24 -47.39 -13.84
N ALA A 197 37.95 -47.72 -14.01
CA ALA A 197 37.45 -49.06 -13.74
C ALA A 197 37.83 -50.08 -14.84
N HIS A 198 38.05 -49.64 -16.08
CA HIS A 198 38.26 -50.59 -17.19
C HIS A 198 39.71 -51.05 -17.39
N THR A 199 40.70 -50.31 -16.87
CA THR A 199 42.13 -50.64 -17.03
C THR A 199 42.64 -51.73 -16.09
N GLN A 200 41.92 -52.06 -15.02
CA GLN A 200 42.32 -53.16 -14.11
C GLN A 200 41.90 -54.56 -14.59
N TYR A 201 40.93 -54.70 -15.50
CA TYR A 201 40.50 -56.01 -15.98
C TYR A 201 41.40 -56.61 -17.09
N VAL A 202 42.23 -55.81 -17.75
CA VAL A 202 43.04 -56.28 -18.89
C VAL A 202 44.42 -56.83 -18.45
N ASN A 203 44.90 -56.49 -17.26
CA ASN A 203 46.25 -56.88 -16.82
C ASN A 203 46.33 -58.16 -15.96
N ALA A 204 45.19 -58.77 -15.58
CA ALA A 204 45.18 -59.99 -14.76
C ALA A 204 45.41 -61.29 -15.56
N ASN A 205 45.37 -61.27 -16.91
CA ASN A 205 45.35 -62.50 -17.72
C ASN A 205 46.67 -62.84 -18.45
N LYS A 206 47.79 -62.16 -18.15
CA LYS A 206 49.03 -62.26 -18.96
C LYS A 206 50.25 -62.89 -18.29
N ARG A 207 50.09 -63.76 -17.28
CA ARG A 207 51.20 -64.60 -16.79
C ARG A 207 50.76 -66.03 -16.45
N LYS A 208 50.82 -66.91 -17.44
CA LYS A 208 51.18 -68.32 -17.22
C LYS A 208 52.56 -68.56 -17.84
N PRO A 209 53.64 -68.69 -17.05
CA PRO A 209 54.89 -69.22 -17.56
C PRO A 209 54.70 -70.72 -17.86
N VAL A 210 54.98 -71.10 -19.11
CA VAL A 210 55.16 -72.50 -19.52
C VAL A 210 56.50 -72.95 -18.96
N ALA A 211 56.49 -73.98 -18.11
CA ALA A 211 57.69 -74.66 -17.66
C ALA A 211 58.19 -75.55 -18.79
N THR A 212 59.34 -75.22 -19.36
CA THR A 212 60.10 -76.09 -20.24
C THR A 212 60.94 -77.03 -19.37
N THR A 213 60.57 -78.30 -19.42
CA THR A 213 61.34 -79.43 -18.93
C THR A 213 62.32 -79.82 -20.04
N ASP A 214 63.62 -79.79 -19.79
CA ASP A 214 64.60 -80.48 -20.63
C ASP A 214 65.49 -81.37 -19.76
N LEU A 215 65.72 -82.56 -20.31
CA LEU A 215 66.44 -83.72 -19.79
C LEU A 215 67.94 -83.50 -19.67
#